data_AF-A0A919THF2-F1
#
_entry.id   AF-A0A919THF2-F1
#
_cell.length_a   1.000
_cell.length_b   1.000
_cell.length_c   1.000
_cell.angle_alpha   90.00
_cell.angle_beta   90.00
_cell.angle_gamma   90.00
#
_symmetry.space_group_name_H-M   'P 1'
#
loop_
_entity.id
_entity.type
_entity.pdbx_description
1 polymer ?
#
loop_
_entity_poly.entity_id
_entity_poly.type
_entity_poly.pdbx_seq_one_letter_code
_entity_poly.pdbx_strand_id
1 'polypeptide(L)'
;MLRKAGIAVGLTPAEIGSMAFPRPRPGAIGYHEDQVDAFLLDVAGEMRRLEAENRALSERLAPDDLAERVRRAELDCLRAQEHARALRAELDRARHVPVRLDDPHMLELARRNADEHVAQARREAEALIEQATAKAAHLISDAQLRASTIVADARHAHAEALAGIEAQRVAALDEIAELIELAERRRVEVADEISGRLSEFTG
;
A
#
# COMPACT_ATOMS: atom_id res chain seq x y z
N MET A 1 6.90 -21.67 18.05
CA MET A 1 7.14 -21.17 16.69
C MET A 1 5.80 -20.79 16.06
N LEU A 2 5.41 -19.52 16.13
CA LEU A 2 4.14 -19.01 15.59
C LEU A 2 4.41 -18.45 14.19
N ARG A 3 4.00 -19.19 13.15
CA ARG A 3 3.94 -18.65 11.80
C ARG A 3 2.78 -17.65 11.74
N LYS A 4 3.10 -16.37 11.54
CA LYS A 4 2.16 -15.34 11.08
C LYS A 4 1.59 -15.80 9.73
N ALA A 5 0.36 -16.30 9.73
CA ALA A 5 -0.47 -16.43 8.54
C ALA A 5 -1.07 -15.04 8.26
N GLY A 6 -0.43 -14.28 7.38
CA GLY A 6 -0.99 -13.04 6.86
C GLY A 6 -2.16 -13.36 5.92
N ILE A 7 -3.33 -12.83 6.28
CA ILE A 7 -4.40 -12.37 5.39
C ILE A 7 -5.06 -13.42 4.47
N ALA A 8 -6.24 -13.86 4.92
CA ALA A 8 -7.43 -14.33 4.20
C ALA A 8 -7.39 -15.65 3.40
N VAL A 9 -8.21 -16.62 3.85
CA VAL A 9 -9.07 -17.37 2.92
C VAL A 9 -10.50 -17.10 3.37
N GLY A 10 -11.00 -15.91 3.02
CA GLY A 10 -12.39 -15.53 3.18
C GLY A 10 -12.93 -15.21 1.80
N LEU A 11 -14.01 -15.91 1.42
CA LEU A 11 -14.88 -15.71 0.24
C LEU A 11 -14.19 -15.26 -1.06
N THR A 12 -14.11 -16.15 -2.04
CA THR A 12 -13.68 -15.78 -3.40
C THR A 12 -14.80 -15.08 -4.18
N PRO A 13 -14.48 -14.26 -5.21
CA PRO A 13 -15.51 -13.66 -6.07
C PRO A 13 -16.43 -14.70 -6.73
N ALA A 14 -15.89 -15.89 -7.03
CA ALA A 14 -16.64 -17.02 -7.56
C ALA A 14 -17.56 -17.65 -6.50
N GLU A 15 -17.11 -17.77 -5.25
CA GLU A 15 -17.92 -18.25 -4.14
C GLU A 15 -19.13 -17.35 -3.88
N ILE A 16 -18.95 -16.03 -3.96
CA ILE A 16 -20.04 -15.04 -3.84
C ILE A 16 -21.10 -15.25 -4.93
N GLY A 17 -20.67 -15.44 -6.19
CA GLY A 17 -21.60 -15.70 -7.30
C GLY A 17 -22.33 -17.04 -7.23
N SER A 18 -21.83 -17.99 -6.44
CA SER A 18 -22.44 -19.31 -6.22
C SER A 18 -23.22 -19.42 -4.91
N MET A 19 -23.28 -18.34 -4.14
CA MET A 19 -23.84 -18.36 -2.78
C MET A 19 -25.37 -18.39 -2.83
N ALA A 20 -25.97 -19.38 -2.18
CA ALA A 20 -27.43 -19.53 -2.11
C ALA A 20 -27.95 -19.21 -0.70
N PHE A 21 -28.90 -18.28 -0.62
CA PHE A 21 -29.57 -17.94 0.64
C PHE A 21 -30.90 -18.69 0.77
N PRO A 22 -31.23 -19.23 1.96
CA PRO A 22 -32.51 -19.92 2.19
C PRO A 22 -33.68 -18.93 2.13
N ARG A 23 -34.80 -19.36 1.52
CA ARG A 23 -36.01 -18.53 1.43
C ARG A 23 -36.59 -18.25 2.84
N PRO A 24 -37.13 -17.05 3.08
CA PRO A 24 -37.78 -16.72 4.34
C PRO A 24 -38.94 -17.68 4.63
N ARG A 25 -39.20 -17.93 5.93
CA ARG A 25 -40.41 -18.67 6.35
C ARG A 25 -41.67 -17.90 5.92
N PRO A 26 -42.80 -18.59 5.65
CA PRO A 26 -44.05 -17.92 5.29
C PRO A 26 -44.42 -16.86 6.33
N GLY A 27 -44.60 -15.61 5.90
CA GLY A 27 -44.92 -14.47 6.78
C GLY A 27 -43.71 -13.70 7.34
N ALA A 28 -42.47 -14.14 7.07
CA ALA A 28 -41.27 -13.37 7.39
C ALA A 28 -40.86 -12.47 6.21
N ILE A 29 -40.48 -11.23 6.50
CA ILE A 29 -39.97 -10.28 5.51
C ILE A 29 -38.51 -10.66 5.19
N GLY A 30 -38.19 -10.79 3.91
CA GLY A 30 -36.83 -11.02 3.40
C GLY A 30 -36.38 -9.92 2.46
N TYR A 31 -35.10 -9.93 2.08
CA TYR A 31 -34.56 -9.06 1.04
C TYR A 31 -35.09 -9.46 -0.34
N HIS A 32 -35.18 -8.50 -1.26
CA HIS A 32 -35.55 -8.75 -2.65
C HIS A 32 -34.42 -9.49 -3.37
N GLU A 33 -34.72 -10.67 -3.93
CA GLU A 33 -33.76 -11.54 -4.62
C GLU A 33 -32.98 -10.78 -5.68
N ASP A 34 -33.66 -10.07 -6.58
CA ASP A 34 -33.02 -9.30 -7.67
C ASP A 34 -32.07 -8.20 -7.17
N GLN A 35 -32.39 -7.56 -6.03
CA GLN A 35 -31.55 -6.49 -5.46
C GLN A 35 -30.31 -7.06 -4.77
N VAL A 36 -30.47 -8.20 -4.09
CA VAL A 36 -29.34 -8.92 -3.48
C VAL A 36 -28.43 -9.46 -4.57
N ASP A 37 -28.97 -10.03 -5.64
CA ASP A 37 -28.21 -10.56 -6.76
C ASP A 37 -27.40 -9.45 -7.47
N ALA A 38 -28.01 -8.29 -7.73
CA ALA A 38 -27.32 -7.13 -8.28
C ALA A 38 -26.17 -6.64 -7.38
N PHE A 39 -26.41 -6.52 -6.07
CA PHE A 39 -25.40 -6.12 -5.11
C PHE A 39 -24.22 -7.12 -5.04
N LEU A 40 -24.51 -8.43 -5.03
CA LEU A 40 -23.47 -9.46 -5.00
C LEU A 40 -22.64 -9.49 -6.29
N LEU A 41 -23.24 -9.14 -7.43
CA LEU A 41 -22.53 -8.99 -8.71
C LEU A 41 -21.53 -7.83 -8.65
N ASP A 42 -21.93 -6.69 -8.11
CA ASP A 42 -21.08 -5.50 -7.95
C ASP A 42 -19.92 -5.78 -6.98
N VAL A 43 -20.21 -6.43 -5.84
CA VAL A 43 -19.18 -6.85 -4.87
C VAL A 43 -18.21 -7.86 -5.48
N ALA A 44 -18.67 -8.80 -6.31
CA ALA A 44 -17.79 -9.71 -7.03
C ALA A 44 -16.95 -8.99 -8.11
N GLY A 45 -17.47 -7.92 -8.73
CA GLY A 45 -16.76 -7.01 -9.63
C GLY A 45 -15.62 -6.28 -8.91
N GLU A 46 -15.98 -5.42 -7.96
CA GLU A 46 -15.33 -5.26 -6.65
C GLU A 46 -13.99 -5.97 -6.42
N MET A 47 -14.16 -7.20 -5.93
CA MET A 47 -13.09 -8.06 -5.49
C MET A 47 -12.17 -8.48 -6.63
N ARG A 48 -12.69 -8.70 -7.84
CA ARG A 48 -11.84 -9.01 -9.00
C ARG A 48 -10.93 -7.83 -9.37
N ARG A 49 -11.43 -6.59 -9.29
CA ARG A 49 -10.61 -5.40 -9.53
C ARG A 49 -9.52 -5.28 -8.46
N LEU A 50 -9.88 -5.41 -7.19
CA LEU A 50 -8.91 -5.38 -6.08
C LEU A 50 -7.89 -6.51 -6.14
N GLU A 51 -8.28 -7.72 -6.56
CA GLU A 51 -7.37 -8.84 -6.78
C GLU A 51 -6.39 -8.55 -7.93
N ALA A 52 -6.88 -7.96 -9.03
CA ALA A 52 -6.03 -7.57 -10.15
C ALA A 52 -5.05 -6.45 -9.77
N GLU A 53 -5.51 -5.45 -9.02
CA GLU A 53 -4.66 -4.37 -8.50
C GLU A 53 -3.63 -4.89 -7.49
N ASN A 54 -4.03 -5.75 -6.56
CA ASN A 54 -3.11 -6.41 -5.63
C ASN A 54 -2.06 -7.25 -6.36
N ARG A 55 -2.45 -7.95 -7.42
CA ARG A 55 -1.52 -8.72 -8.26
C ARG A 55 -0.53 -7.79 -8.95
N ALA A 56 -1.01 -6.72 -9.59
CA ALA A 56 -0.16 -5.74 -10.26
C ALA A 56 0.79 -5.02 -9.27
N LEU A 57 0.30 -4.68 -8.07
CA LEU A 57 1.13 -4.11 -7.00
C LEU A 57 2.16 -5.12 -6.50
N SER A 58 1.78 -6.39 -6.32
CA SER A 58 2.69 -7.46 -5.91
C SER A 58 3.75 -7.76 -6.96
N GLU A 59 3.41 -7.72 -8.24
CA GLU A 59 4.35 -7.82 -9.36
C GLU A 59 5.30 -6.63 -9.40
N ARG A 60 4.81 -5.41 -9.17
CA ARG A 60 5.64 -4.20 -9.05
C ARG A 60 6.56 -4.23 -7.82
N LEU A 61 6.10 -4.86 -6.74
CA LEU A 61 6.83 -5.06 -5.49
C LEU A 61 7.56 -6.40 -5.45
N ALA A 62 7.79 -7.03 -6.62
CA ALA A 62 8.32 -8.39 -6.76
C ALA A 62 9.27 -8.72 -5.60
N PRO A 63 8.84 -9.58 -4.65
CA PRO A 63 9.61 -9.84 -3.44
C PRO A 63 10.99 -10.41 -3.77
N ASP A 64 11.15 -11.04 -4.93
CA ASP A 64 12.42 -11.50 -5.46
C ASP A 64 13.36 -10.34 -5.83
N ASP A 65 12.88 -9.22 -6.40
CA ASP A 65 13.74 -8.06 -6.69
C ASP A 65 14.20 -7.37 -5.41
N LEU A 66 13.30 -7.20 -4.43
CA LEU A 66 13.67 -6.62 -3.14
C LEU A 66 14.60 -7.55 -2.35
N ALA A 67 14.30 -8.85 -2.30
CA ALA A 67 15.13 -9.84 -1.63
C ALA A 67 16.50 -9.97 -2.31
N GLU A 68 16.55 -9.89 -3.64
CA GLU A 68 17.81 -9.92 -4.37
C GLU A 68 18.62 -8.64 -4.19
N ARG A 69 17.98 -7.47 -4.14
CA ARG A 69 18.63 -6.21 -3.79
C ARG A 69 19.18 -6.22 -2.37
N VAL A 70 18.43 -6.76 -1.41
CA VAL A 70 18.91 -6.93 -0.02
C VAL A 70 20.08 -7.91 0.02
N ARG A 71 19.97 -9.07 -0.63
CA ARG A 71 21.08 -10.04 -0.71
C ARG A 71 22.33 -9.46 -1.35
N ARG A 72 22.19 -8.66 -2.42
CA ARG A 72 23.32 -7.96 -3.06
C ARG A 72 23.96 -6.98 -2.09
N ALA A 73 23.16 -6.16 -1.40
CA ALA A 73 23.66 -5.22 -0.39
C ALA A 73 24.35 -5.93 0.79
N GLU A 74 23.82 -7.06 1.25
CA GLU A 74 24.44 -7.89 2.29
C GLU A 74 25.78 -8.48 1.85
N LEU A 75 25.85 -9.00 0.62
CA LEU A 75 27.08 -9.54 0.05
C LEU A 75 28.16 -8.46 -0.10
N ASP A 76 27.77 -7.27 -0.54
CA ASP A 76 28.69 -6.13 -0.68
C ASP A 76 29.17 -5.64 0.70
N CYS A 77 28.30 -5.64 1.71
CA CYS A 77 28.68 -5.34 3.09
C CYS A 77 29.69 -6.37 3.63
N LEU A 78 29.46 -7.66 3.39
CA LEU A 78 30.38 -8.73 3.78
C LEU A 78 31.76 -8.55 3.12
N ARG A 79 31.78 -8.29 1.80
CA ARG A 79 33.03 -8.02 1.06
C ARG A 79 33.78 -6.81 1.61
N ALA A 80 33.07 -5.71 1.89
CA ALA A 80 33.66 -4.52 2.48
C ALA A 80 34.25 -4.80 3.88
N GLN A 81 33.56 -5.61 4.70
CA GLN A 81 34.06 -6.02 6.01
C GLN A 81 35.29 -6.92 5.93
N GLU A 82 35.30 -7.90 5.02
CA GLU A 82 36.47 -8.76 4.79
C GLU A 82 37.67 -7.96 4.31
N HIS A 83 37.46 -7.01 3.38
CA HIS A 83 38.50 -6.12 2.91
C HIS A 83 39.06 -5.23 4.05
N ALA A 84 38.19 -4.71 4.92
CA ALA A 84 38.63 -3.94 6.08
C ALA A 84 39.43 -4.79 7.08
N ARG A 85 39.04 -6.07 7.28
CA ARG A 85 39.78 -7.02 8.12
C ARG A 85 41.15 -7.37 7.53
N ALA A 86 41.22 -7.61 6.23
CA ALA A 86 42.47 -7.89 5.53
C ALA A 86 43.47 -6.74 5.66
N LEU A 87 43.01 -5.51 5.39
CA LEU A 87 43.83 -4.31 5.53
C LEU A 87 44.32 -4.11 6.98
N ARG A 88 43.46 -4.41 7.95
CA ARG A 88 43.83 -4.32 9.37
C ARG A 88 44.88 -5.36 9.76
N ALA A 89 44.78 -6.58 9.27
CA ALA A 89 45.78 -7.62 9.48
C ALA A 89 47.13 -7.28 8.81
N GLU A 90 47.10 -6.64 7.63
CA GLU A 90 48.32 -6.14 6.97
C GLU A 90 48.98 -5.01 7.77
N LEU A 91 48.20 -4.06 8.29
CA LEU A 91 48.70 -3.01 9.16
C LEU A 91 49.31 -3.58 10.45
N ASP A 92 48.67 -4.57 11.06
CA ASP A 92 49.20 -5.21 12.28
C ASP A 92 50.48 -6.01 11.99
N ARG A 93 50.59 -6.67 10.83
CA ARG A 93 51.86 -7.30 10.39
C ARG A 93 52.96 -6.26 10.18
N ALA A 94 52.66 -5.14 9.52
CA ALA A 94 53.62 -4.06 9.31
C ALA A 94 54.12 -3.43 10.62
N ARG A 95 53.25 -3.35 11.64
CA ARG A 95 53.63 -2.89 13.00
C ARG A 95 54.61 -3.82 13.73
N HIS A 96 54.59 -5.12 13.44
CA HIS A 96 55.41 -6.12 14.13
C HIS A 96 56.76 -6.39 13.46
N VAL A 97 57.04 -5.78 12.30
CA VAL A 97 58.37 -5.83 11.69
C VAL A 97 59.30 -4.89 12.47
N PRO A 98 60.37 -5.40 13.13
CA PRO A 98 61.32 -4.53 13.81
C PRO A 98 62.14 -3.78 12.76
N VAL A 99 61.72 -2.55 12.45
CA VAL A 99 62.52 -1.64 11.62
C VAL A 99 63.65 -1.12 12.49
N ARG A 100 64.88 -1.55 12.21
CA ARG A 100 66.09 -1.03 12.86
C ARG A 100 66.43 0.30 12.19
N LEU A 101 65.84 1.39 12.70
CA LEU A 101 66.13 2.75 12.27
C LEU A 101 67.22 3.30 13.19
N ASP A 102 68.48 3.13 12.81
CA ASP A 102 69.62 3.65 13.57
C ASP A 102 69.82 5.17 13.38
N ASP A 103 69.02 5.81 12.51
CA ASP A 103 69.11 7.24 12.15
C ASP A 103 67.90 8.05 12.70
N PRO A 104 68.11 8.93 13.71
CA PRO A 104 67.04 9.72 14.36
C PRO A 104 66.23 10.60 13.40
N HIS A 105 66.88 11.12 12.35
CA HIS A 105 66.23 12.00 11.39
C HIS A 105 65.20 11.25 10.52
N MET A 106 65.49 9.98 10.20
CA MET A 106 64.61 9.14 9.39
C MET A 106 63.37 8.67 10.18
N LEU A 107 63.53 8.43 11.49
CA LEU A 107 62.42 8.16 12.41
C LEU A 107 61.45 9.36 12.49
N GLU A 108 61.99 10.57 12.58
CA GLU A 108 61.19 11.79 12.64
C GLU A 108 60.42 12.04 11.33
N LEU A 109 61.06 11.84 10.18
CA LEU A 109 60.41 11.94 8.86
C LEU A 109 59.33 10.87 8.68
N ALA A 110 59.61 9.62 9.03
CA ALA A 110 58.65 8.53 8.94
C ALA A 110 57.44 8.76 9.85
N ARG A 111 57.67 9.24 11.08
CA ARG A 111 56.59 9.60 12.01
C ARG A 111 55.75 10.74 11.48
N ARG A 112 56.39 11.82 10.99
CA ARG A 112 55.67 12.95 10.40
C ARG A 112 54.82 12.51 9.20
N ASN A 113 55.37 11.68 8.33
CA ASN A 113 54.65 11.16 7.16
C ASN A 113 53.46 10.26 7.58
N ALA A 114 53.66 9.37 8.56
CA ALA A 114 52.56 8.57 9.12
C ALA A 114 51.46 9.44 9.75
N ASP A 115 51.84 10.47 10.50
CA ASP A 115 50.89 11.42 11.11
C ASP A 115 50.12 12.21 10.04
N GLU A 116 50.80 12.62 8.96
CA GLU A 116 50.18 13.29 7.79
C GLU A 116 49.16 12.37 7.08
N HIS A 117 49.50 11.09 6.86
CA HIS A 117 48.57 10.12 6.26
C HIS A 117 47.38 9.80 7.17
N VAL A 118 47.59 9.66 8.49
CA VAL A 118 46.48 9.47 9.43
C VAL A 118 45.57 10.70 9.45
N ALA A 119 46.14 11.90 9.42
CA ALA A 119 45.36 13.13 9.35
C ALA A 119 44.57 13.25 8.04
N GLN A 120 45.17 12.85 6.91
CA GLN A 120 44.48 12.81 5.62
C GLN A 120 43.34 11.80 5.61
N ALA A 121 43.58 10.55 6.03
CA ALA A 121 42.56 9.52 6.09
C ALA A 121 41.38 9.90 7.01
N ARG A 122 41.65 10.58 8.13
CA ARG A 122 40.61 11.12 9.01
C ARG A 122 39.75 12.16 8.30
N ARG A 123 40.35 13.13 7.62
CA ARG A 123 39.62 14.16 6.85
C ARG A 123 38.75 13.53 5.75
N GLU A 124 39.29 12.55 5.03
CA GLU A 124 38.55 11.84 3.99
C GLU A 124 37.38 11.03 4.57
N ALA A 125 37.59 10.34 5.69
CA ALA A 125 36.52 9.60 6.37
C ALA A 125 35.42 10.53 6.90
N GLU A 126 35.79 11.66 7.52
CA GLU A 126 34.84 12.68 7.98
C GLU A 126 34.02 13.23 6.81
N ALA A 127 34.66 13.57 5.68
CA ALA A 127 33.98 14.03 4.48
C ALA A 127 33.03 12.97 3.89
N LEU A 128 33.42 11.68 3.88
CA LEU A 128 32.56 10.60 3.41
C LEU A 128 31.35 10.39 4.33
N ILE A 129 31.54 10.47 5.65
CA ILE A 129 30.45 10.39 6.62
C ILE A 129 29.48 11.55 6.40
N GLU A 130 29.98 12.78 6.25
CA GLU A 130 29.14 13.95 5.98
C GLU A 130 28.35 13.81 4.67
N GLN A 131 29.00 13.34 3.60
CA GLN A 131 28.30 13.08 2.33
C GLN A 131 27.25 11.99 2.46
N ALA A 132 27.54 10.91 3.20
CA ALA A 132 26.61 9.81 3.40
C ALA A 132 25.39 10.24 4.25
N THR A 133 25.61 11.01 5.31
CA THR A 133 24.53 11.53 6.16
C THR A 133 23.67 12.54 5.41
N ALA A 134 24.27 13.43 4.61
CA ALA A 134 23.54 14.37 3.76
C ALA A 134 22.68 13.64 2.71
N LYS A 135 23.23 12.62 2.03
CA LYS A 135 22.47 11.79 1.08
C LYS A 135 21.33 11.04 1.76
N ALA A 136 21.58 10.45 2.93
CA ALA A 136 20.54 9.76 3.71
C ALA A 136 19.41 10.72 4.12
N ALA A 137 19.76 11.92 4.61
CA ALA A 137 18.78 12.95 4.97
C ALA A 137 17.93 13.38 3.76
N HIS A 138 18.55 13.55 2.59
CA HIS A 138 17.83 13.86 1.35
C HIS A 138 16.86 12.74 0.95
N LEU A 139 17.31 11.48 0.97
CA LEU A 139 16.46 10.34 0.64
C LEU A 139 15.27 10.20 1.61
N ILE A 140 15.50 10.43 2.90
CA ILE A 140 14.43 10.42 3.90
C ILE A 140 13.42 11.54 3.63
N SER A 141 13.90 12.75 3.34
CA SER A 141 13.03 13.89 3.03
C SER A 141 12.20 13.65 1.76
N ASP A 142 12.81 13.14 0.69
CA ASP A 142 12.11 12.77 -0.54
C ASP A 142 11.06 11.69 -0.31
N ALA A 143 11.40 10.66 0.46
CA ALA A 143 10.48 9.57 0.79
C ALA A 143 9.29 10.09 1.62
N GLN A 144 9.55 10.98 2.59
CA GLN A 144 8.51 11.62 3.40
C GLN A 144 7.59 12.50 2.55
N LEU A 145 8.14 13.27 1.61
CA LEU A 145 7.36 14.09 0.69
C LEU A 145 6.48 13.23 -0.23
N ARG A 146 7.05 12.18 -0.83
CA ARG A 146 6.26 11.26 -1.67
C ARG A 146 5.16 10.57 -0.87
N ALA A 147 5.45 10.14 0.36
CA ALA A 147 4.46 9.53 1.23
C ALA A 147 3.34 10.51 1.59
N SER A 148 3.66 11.77 1.90
CA SER A 148 2.64 12.77 2.21
C SER A 148 1.76 13.10 1.02
N THR A 149 2.33 13.19 -0.19
CA THR A 149 1.57 13.35 -1.44
C THR A 149 0.63 12.17 -1.68
N ILE A 150 1.11 10.93 -1.62
CA ILE A 150 0.27 9.74 -1.81
C ILE A 150 -0.90 9.72 -0.82
N VAL A 151 -0.64 10.06 0.45
CA VAL A 151 -1.69 10.10 1.48
C VAL A 151 -2.70 11.23 1.21
N ALA A 152 -2.24 12.40 0.75
CA ALA A 152 -3.13 13.50 0.38
C ALA A 152 -4.01 13.13 -0.82
N ASP A 153 -3.43 12.56 -1.88
CA ASP A 153 -4.14 12.13 -3.07
C ASP A 153 -5.17 11.04 -2.74
N ALA A 154 -4.79 10.04 -1.93
CA ALA A 154 -5.71 8.98 -1.49
C ALA A 154 -6.88 9.54 -0.67
N ARG A 155 -6.64 10.51 0.22
CA ARG A 155 -7.69 11.17 1.00
C ARG A 155 -8.62 11.99 0.10
N HIS A 156 -8.07 12.68 -0.90
CA HIS A 156 -8.85 13.46 -1.84
C HIS A 156 -9.76 12.57 -2.69
N ALA A 157 -9.20 11.52 -3.32
CA ALA A 157 -9.96 10.56 -4.11
C ALA A 157 -11.06 9.87 -3.27
N HIS A 158 -10.77 9.56 -2.00
CA HIS A 158 -11.77 8.98 -1.09
C HIS A 158 -12.90 9.97 -0.78
N ALA A 159 -12.58 11.24 -0.53
CA ALA A 159 -13.59 12.28 -0.30
C ALA A 159 -14.48 12.49 -1.54
N GLU A 160 -13.90 12.47 -2.75
CA GLU A 160 -14.65 12.55 -4.00
C GLU A 160 -15.58 11.34 -4.19
N ALA A 161 -15.08 10.12 -3.93
CA ALA A 161 -15.90 8.92 -4.00
C ALA A 161 -17.09 8.95 -3.03
N LEU A 162 -16.85 9.40 -1.78
CA LEU A 162 -17.92 9.58 -0.79
C LEU A 162 -18.94 10.63 -1.23
N ALA A 163 -18.48 11.75 -1.78
CA ALA A 163 -19.37 12.78 -2.31
C ALA A 163 -20.21 12.24 -3.49
N GLY A 164 -19.63 11.40 -4.33
CA GLY A 164 -20.35 10.72 -5.41
C GLY A 164 -21.44 9.77 -4.91
N ILE A 165 -21.13 8.94 -3.90
CA ILE A 165 -22.11 8.04 -3.27
C ILE A 165 -23.24 8.85 -2.61
N GLU A 166 -22.91 9.94 -1.94
CA GLU A 166 -23.89 10.83 -1.32
C GLU A 166 -24.84 11.44 -2.37
N ALA A 167 -24.29 11.91 -3.50
CA ALA A 167 -25.09 12.44 -4.60
C ALA A 167 -26.02 11.38 -5.21
N GLN A 168 -25.51 10.16 -5.42
CA GLN A 168 -26.33 9.03 -5.89
C GLN A 168 -27.43 8.68 -4.90
N ARG A 169 -27.14 8.72 -3.59
CA ARG A 169 -28.14 8.48 -2.55
C ARG A 169 -29.26 9.51 -2.60
N VAL A 170 -28.92 10.81 -2.73
CA VAL A 170 -29.92 11.87 -2.83
C VAL A 170 -30.79 11.69 -4.07
N ALA A 171 -30.18 11.45 -5.24
CA ALA A 171 -30.93 11.22 -6.48
C ALA A 171 -31.87 10.01 -6.40
N ALA A 172 -31.42 8.89 -5.80
CA ALA A 172 -32.25 7.72 -5.60
C ALA A 172 -33.41 7.98 -4.63
N LEU A 173 -33.21 8.79 -3.58
CA LEU A 173 -34.28 9.18 -2.67
C LEU A 173 -35.32 10.07 -3.35
N ASP A 174 -34.89 10.99 -4.20
CA ASP A 174 -35.78 11.83 -5.00
C ASP A 174 -36.61 10.98 -5.98
N GLU A 175 -35.98 10.02 -6.68
CA GLU A 175 -36.69 9.09 -7.58
C GLU A 175 -37.72 8.23 -6.82
N ILE A 176 -37.38 7.75 -5.62
CA ILE A 176 -38.32 7.01 -4.77
C ILE A 176 -39.51 7.91 -4.40
N ALA A 177 -39.29 9.18 -4.06
CA ALA A 177 -40.37 10.11 -3.73
C ALA A 177 -41.30 10.34 -4.93
N GLU A 178 -40.74 10.53 -6.13
CA GLU A 178 -41.53 10.66 -7.36
C GLU A 178 -42.37 9.42 -7.67
N LEU A 179 -41.80 8.22 -7.49
CA LEU A 179 -42.51 6.95 -7.68
C LEU A 179 -43.65 6.77 -6.68
N ILE A 180 -43.47 7.19 -5.42
CA ILE A 180 -44.53 7.17 -4.40
C ILE A 180 -45.68 8.09 -4.83
N GLU A 181 -45.40 9.33 -5.22
CA GLU A 181 -46.44 10.26 -5.69
C GLU A 181 -47.16 9.76 -6.94
N LEU A 182 -46.44 9.13 -7.87
CA LEU A 182 -47.03 8.53 -9.06
C LEU A 182 -47.95 7.37 -8.69
N ALA A 183 -47.53 6.49 -7.78
CA ALA A 183 -48.32 5.35 -7.34
C ALA A 183 -49.60 5.80 -6.61
N GLU A 184 -49.53 6.84 -5.77
CA GLU A 184 -50.69 7.43 -5.11
C GLU A 184 -51.68 8.01 -6.13
N ARG A 185 -51.21 8.81 -7.09
CA ARG A 185 -52.06 9.34 -8.17
C ARG A 185 -52.74 8.23 -8.96
N ARG A 186 -51.99 7.20 -9.36
CA ARG A 186 -52.50 6.06 -10.14
C ARG A 186 -53.59 5.31 -9.37
N ARG A 187 -53.41 5.14 -8.05
CA ARG A 187 -54.42 4.50 -7.20
C ARG A 187 -55.71 5.30 -7.14
N VAL A 188 -55.63 6.63 -7.05
CA VAL A 188 -56.81 7.50 -7.06
C VAL A 188 -57.52 7.43 -8.40
N GLU A 189 -56.80 7.56 -9.52
CA GLU A 189 -57.37 7.44 -10.87
C GLU A 189 -58.13 6.12 -11.08
N VAL A 190 -57.53 5.00 -10.69
CA VAL A 190 -58.15 3.67 -10.82
C VAL A 190 -59.39 3.55 -9.92
N ALA A 191 -59.34 4.10 -8.70
CA ALA A 191 -60.49 4.09 -7.80
C ALA A 191 -61.67 4.90 -8.37
N ASP A 192 -61.39 6.07 -8.95
CA ASP A 192 -62.38 6.93 -9.58
C ASP A 192 -62.98 6.28 -10.83
N GLU A 193 -62.16 5.65 -11.68
CA GLU A 193 -62.64 4.92 -12.88
C GLU A 193 -63.58 3.76 -12.49
N ILE A 194 -63.21 2.98 -11.47
CA ILE A 194 -64.05 1.88 -10.97
C ILE A 194 -65.37 2.43 -10.42
N SER A 195 -65.32 3.50 -9.62
CA SER A 195 -66.50 4.14 -9.05
C SER A 195 -67.46 4.67 -10.13
N GLY A 196 -66.91 5.35 -11.14
CA GLY A 196 -67.68 5.86 -12.28
C GLY A 196 -68.37 4.74 -13.06
N ARG A 197 -67.65 3.66 -13.41
CA ARG A 197 -68.24 2.49 -14.08
C ARG A 197 -69.35 1.85 -13.27
N LEU A 198 -69.18 1.71 -11.95
CA LEU A 198 -70.24 1.15 -11.09
C LEU A 198 -71.49 2.03 -11.07
N SER A 199 -71.34 3.36 -11.08
CA SER A 199 -72.49 4.28 -11.17
C SER A 199 -73.25 4.16 -12.50
N GLU A 200 -72.55 3.95 -13.63
CA GLU A 200 -73.18 3.74 -14.94
C GLU A 200 -73.97 2.43 -15.04
N PHE A 201 -73.58 1.38 -14.31
CA PHE A 201 -74.29 0.10 -14.29
C PHE A 201 -75.45 0.03 -13.30
N THR A 202 -75.52 0.94 -12.34
CA THR A 202 -76.53 0.94 -11.26
C THR A 202 -77.64 1.98 -11.45
N GLY A 203 -77.47 2.94 -12.38
CA GLY A 203 -78.49 3.89 -12.83
C GLY A 203 -79.21 3.43 -14.08
#